data_AF-A0A1A7WGF4-F1
#
_entry.id   AF-A0A1A7WGF4-F1
#
_cell.length_a   1.000
_cell.length_b   1.000
_cell.length_c   1.000
_cell.angle_alpha   90.00
_cell.angle_beta   90.00
_cell.angle_gamma   90.00
#
_symmetry.space_group_name_H-M   'P 1'
#
loop_
_entity.id
_entity.type
_entity.pdbx_description
1 polymer ?
#
loop_
_entity_poly.entity_id
_entity_poly.type
_entity_poly.pdbx_seq_one_letter_code
_entity_poly.pdbx_strand_id
1 'polypeptide(L)'
;AITAAEFRIYKDFIQERIQNEAFRVRVFQVLQRPSNSEVELMLLEQRDVWASEEGWLVFELTSTSALWLGRPEQNLGLHLILEDSHGRRRNPRLAG
;
A
#
# COMPACT_ATOMS: atom_id res chain seq x y z
N ALA A 1 10.04 5.34 22.77
CA ALA A 1 8.82 5.65 22.00
C ALA A 1 9.18 5.71 20.53
N ILE A 2 8.29 5.29 19.63
CA ILE A 2 8.49 5.49 18.20
C ILE A 2 8.21 6.96 17.91
N THR A 3 9.16 7.63 17.25
CA THR A 3 9.07 9.06 16.92
C THR A 3 8.68 9.28 15.46
N ALA A 4 9.04 8.36 14.57
CA ALA A 4 8.61 8.32 13.18
C ALA A 4 8.75 6.89 12.64
N ALA A 5 7.85 6.48 11.76
CA ALA A 5 8.01 5.27 10.96
C ALA A 5 7.36 5.45 9.59
N GLU A 6 8.03 5.00 8.54
CA GLU A 6 7.56 5.10 7.16
C GLU A 6 7.67 3.75 6.46
N PHE A 7 6.71 3.48 5.58
CA PHE A 7 6.81 2.41 4.59
C PHE A 7 7.03 3.02 3.22
N ARG A 8 8.08 2.57 2.53
CA ARG A 8 8.51 3.12 1.24
C ARG A 8 8.44 2.07 0.16
N ILE A 9 7.83 2.43 -0.97
CA ILE A 9 7.75 1.60 -2.17
C ILE A 9 8.33 2.41 -3.32
N TYR A 10 9.25 1.81 -4.07
CA TYR A 10 9.71 2.41 -5.31
C TYR A 10 8.71 2.08 -6.41
N LYS A 11 8.29 3.09 -7.15
CA LYS A 11 7.49 2.95 -8.36
C LYS A 11 8.38 3.21 -9.56
N ASP A 12 8.51 2.21 -10.43
CA ASP A 12 9.23 2.34 -11.69
C ASP A 12 8.39 3.12 -12.73
N PHE A 13 9.07 3.84 -13.64
CA PHE A 13 8.45 4.41 -14.82
C PHE A 13 8.30 3.34 -15.91
N ILE A 14 7.08 3.12 -16.39
CA ILE A 14 6.81 2.23 -17.53
C ILE A 14 6.45 3.07 -18.75
N GLN A 15 7.41 3.21 -19.66
CA GLN A 15 7.31 4.03 -20.87
C GLN A 15 6.16 3.61 -21.82
N GLU A 16 5.77 2.34 -21.78
CA GLU A 16 4.74 1.73 -22.64
C GLU A 16 3.30 2.06 -22.21
N ARG A 17 3.11 2.72 -21.06
CA ARG A 17 1.80 3.07 -20.51
C ARG A 17 1.34 4.45 -20.97
N ILE A 18 0.02 4.61 -21.10
CA ILE A 18 -0.60 5.89 -21.48
C ILE A 18 -0.25 6.93 -20.42
N GLN A 19 0.37 8.05 -20.82
CA GLN A 19 0.83 9.11 -19.91
C GLN A 19 -0.28 9.68 -18.99
N ASN A 20 -1.55 9.52 -19.39
CA ASN A 20 -2.73 9.96 -18.65
C ASN A 20 -3.43 8.83 -17.85
N GLU A 21 -2.82 7.66 -17.71
CA GLU A 21 -3.31 6.63 -16.79
C GLU A 21 -2.90 7.00 -15.35
N ALA A 22 -3.84 6.89 -14.42
CA ALA A 22 -3.59 7.10 -12.99
C ALA A 22 -3.91 5.81 -12.24
N PHE A 23 -3.13 5.57 -11.19
CA PHE A 23 -3.33 4.46 -10.26
C PHE A 23 -3.64 4.95 -8.87
N ARG A 24 -4.42 4.16 -8.16
CA ARG A 24 -4.68 4.30 -6.74
C ARG A 24 -3.95 3.21 -5.98
N VAL A 25 -2.99 3.62 -5.16
CA VAL A 25 -2.24 2.75 -4.25
C VAL A 25 -2.87 2.86 -2.86
N ARG A 26 -3.29 1.73 -2.29
CA ARG A 26 -3.81 1.65 -0.93
C ARG A 26 -2.99 0.68 -0.10
N VAL A 27 -2.55 1.13 1.07
CA VAL A 27 -1.83 0.31 2.04
C VAL A 27 -2.76 0.03 3.22
N PHE A 28 -2.89 -1.24 3.56
CA PHE A 28 -3.73 -1.72 4.64
C PHE A 28 -2.90 -2.46 5.68
N GLN A 29 -3.33 -2.39 6.93
CA GLN A 29 -2.95 -3.36 7.95
C GLN A 29 -3.85 -4.59 7.82
N VAL A 30 -3.24 -5.78 7.91
CA VAL A 30 -3.97 -7.03 8.07
C VAL A 30 -4.42 -7.15 9.53
N LEU A 31 -5.73 -7.20 9.78
CA LEU A 31 -6.29 -7.32 11.13
C LEU A 31 -6.45 -8.78 11.56
N GLN A 32 -6.80 -9.66 10.63
CA GLN A 32 -6.95 -11.10 10.88
C GLN A 32 -6.50 -11.90 9.66
N ARG A 33 -5.84 -13.04 9.91
CA ARG A 33 -5.54 -14.06 8.89
C ARG A 33 -6.54 -15.21 9.06
N PRO A 34 -7.71 -15.15 8.40
CA PRO A 34 -8.68 -16.21 8.55
C PRO A 34 -8.18 -17.52 7.94
N SER A 35 -8.62 -18.64 8.53
CA SER A 35 -8.34 -19.97 8.01
C SER A 35 -9.21 -20.33 6.80
N ASN A 36 -10.34 -19.64 6.57
CA ASN A 36 -11.33 -19.96 5.51
C ASN A 36 -12.22 -18.76 5.04
N SER A 37 -11.86 -17.49 5.32
CA SER A 37 -12.67 -16.31 4.93
C SER A 37 -11.83 -15.20 4.28
N GLU A 38 -12.47 -14.10 3.87
CA GLU A 38 -11.76 -12.91 3.37
C GLU A 38 -10.95 -12.26 4.50
N VAL A 39 -9.72 -11.82 4.14
CA VAL A 39 -8.81 -11.13 5.04
C VAL A 39 -9.43 -9.82 5.50
N GLU A 40 -9.49 -9.60 6.81
CA GLU A 40 -9.94 -8.32 7.36
C GLU A 40 -8.81 -7.29 7.24
N LEU A 41 -9.11 -6.16 6.60
CA LEU A 41 -8.15 -5.11 6.26
C LEU A 41 -8.58 -3.77 6.86
N MET A 42 -7.63 -3.05 7.48
CA MET A 42 -7.79 -1.67 7.90
C MET A 42 -6.98 -0.77 6.98
N LEU A 43 -7.62 0.19 6.30
CA LEU A 43 -6.90 1.15 5.46
C LEU A 43 -6.00 2.02 6.34
N LEU A 44 -4.71 2.08 6.01
CA LEU A 44 -3.75 2.97 6.67
C LEU A 44 -3.65 4.28 5.90
N GLU A 45 -3.34 4.19 4.60
CA GLU A 45 -3.18 5.35 3.73
C GLU A 45 -3.50 4.99 2.27
N GLN A 46 -3.89 6.01 1.50
CA GLN A 46 -4.15 5.94 0.07
C GLN A 46 -3.41 7.05 -0.65
N ARG A 47 -2.87 6.75 -1.84
CA ARG A 47 -2.32 7.74 -2.76
C ARG A 47 -2.77 7.48 -4.19
N ASP A 48 -3.12 8.56 -4.88
CA ASP A 48 -3.31 8.55 -6.33
C ASP A 48 -1.99 9.00 -6.97
N VAL A 49 -1.51 8.26 -7.97
CA VAL A 49 -0.23 8.47 -8.64
C VAL A 49 -0.42 8.33 -10.14
N TRP A 50 0.36 9.07 -10.92
CA TRP A 50 0.33 8.92 -12.37
C TRP A 50 1.19 7.73 -12.80
N ALA A 51 0.76 7.03 -13.84
CA ALA A 51 1.56 5.95 -14.43
C ALA A 51 2.93 6.47 -14.91
N SER A 52 2.99 7.73 -15.33
CA SER A 52 4.17 8.43 -15.81
C SER A 52 5.11 8.95 -14.72
N GLU A 53 4.69 8.93 -13.45
CA GLU A 53 5.56 9.32 -12.33
C GLU A 53 6.52 8.19 -11.96
N GLU A 54 7.74 8.54 -11.55
CA GLU A 54 8.74 7.62 -11.00
C GLU A 54 9.12 8.09 -9.59
N GLY A 55 9.44 7.14 -8.71
CA GLY A 55 10.13 7.42 -7.47
C GLY A 55 9.52 6.78 -6.24
N TRP A 56 9.93 7.28 -5.08
CA TRP A 56 9.52 6.74 -3.79
C TRP A 56 8.12 7.20 -3.40
N LEU A 57 7.20 6.24 -3.27
CA LEU A 57 5.96 6.39 -2.54
C LEU A 57 6.25 6.17 -1.06
N VAL A 58 5.95 7.17 -0.23
CA VAL A 58 6.18 7.14 1.21
C VAL A 58 4.84 7.14 1.92
N PHE A 59 4.60 6.14 2.75
CA PHE A 59 3.39 5.97 3.56
C PHE A 59 3.73 6.12 5.05
N GLU A 60 2.91 6.86 5.78
CA GLU A 60 3.06 7.11 7.21
C GLU A 60 2.65 5.86 8.00
N LEU A 61 3.52 5.37 8.89
CA LEU A 61 3.27 4.19 9.72
C LEU A 61 3.59 4.41 11.20
N THR A 62 3.80 5.65 11.67
CA THR A 62 4.18 5.91 13.06
C THR A 62 3.15 5.34 14.03
N SER A 63 1.87 5.61 13.80
CA SER A 63 0.78 5.13 14.66
C SER A 63 0.66 3.61 14.65
N THR A 64 0.70 3.00 13.46
CA THR A 64 0.62 1.54 13.27
C THR A 64 1.82 0.83 13.91
N SER A 65 3.02 1.38 13.72
CA SER A 65 4.24 0.81 14.29
C SER A 65 4.26 0.92 15.81
N ALA A 66 3.72 2.01 16.38
CA ALA A 66 3.61 2.18 17.83
C ALA A 66 2.63 1.16 18.43
N LEU A 67 1.51 0.89 17.74
CA LEU A 67 0.58 -0.17 18.12
C LEU A 67 1.27 -1.55 18.11
N TRP A 68 1.98 -1.90 17.03
CA TRP A 68 2.68 -3.18 16.92
C TRP A 68 3.82 -3.35 17.93
N LEU A 69 4.47 -2.27 18.34
CA LEU A 69 5.46 -2.32 19.42
C LEU A 69 4.81 -2.74 20.75
N GLY A 70 3.59 -2.26 21.03
CA GLY A 70 2.84 -2.64 22.23
C GLY A 70 2.10 -3.98 22.12
N ARG A 71 1.80 -4.41 20.90
CA ARG A 71 1.04 -5.63 20.58
C ARG A 71 1.63 -6.36 19.36
N PRO A 72 2.79 -7.02 19.50
CA PRO A 72 3.48 -7.67 18.38
C PRO A 72 2.63 -8.73 17.66
N GLU A 73 1.72 -9.38 18.36
CA GLU A 73 0.77 -10.36 17.83
C GLU A 73 -0.22 -9.77 16.82
N GLN A 74 -0.45 -8.45 16.85
CA GLN A 74 -1.28 -7.74 15.88
C GLN A 74 -0.54 -7.35 14.60
N ASN A 75 0.79 -7.58 14.53
CA ASN A 75 1.56 -7.38 13.32
C ASN A 75 1.39 -8.59 12.37
N LEU A 76 0.25 -8.65 11.71
CA LEU A 76 -0.03 -9.67 10.70
C LEU A 76 0.47 -9.28 9.30
N GLY A 77 1.14 -8.14 9.18
CA GLY A 77 1.70 -7.61 7.95
C GLY A 77 0.85 -6.52 7.29
N LEU A 78 1.39 -5.99 6.20
CA LEU A 78 0.74 -5.01 5.34
C LEU A 78 0.18 -5.69 4.10
N HIS A 79 -0.92 -5.14 3.57
CA HIS A 79 -1.48 -5.52 2.29
C HIS A 79 -1.54 -4.30 1.38
N LEU A 80 -1.03 -4.43 0.16
CA LEU A 80 -1.07 -3.37 -0.85
C LEU A 80 -2.08 -3.73 -1.94
N ILE A 81 -2.93 -2.77 -2.28
CA ILE A 81 -3.83 -2.85 -3.42
C ILE A 81 -3.50 -1.72 -4.39
N LEU A 82 -3.36 -2.09 -5.66
CA LEU A 82 -3.21 -1.16 -6.77
C LEU A 82 -4.44 -1.26 -7.66
N GLU A 83 -5.09 -0.14 -7.93
CA GLU A 83 -6.23 -0.03 -8.84
C GLU A 83 -5.98 1.00 -9.93
N ASP A 84 -6.50 0.77 -11.13
CA ASP A 84 -6.57 1.80 -12.16
C ASP A 84 -7.72 2.79 -11.90
N SER A 85 -7.81 3.82 -12.75
CA SER A 85 -8.88 4.82 -12.71
C SER A 85 -10.31 4.26 -12.85
N HIS A 86 -10.46 3.00 -13.27
CA HIS A 86 -11.75 2.31 -13.38
C HIS A 86 -12.04 1.43 -12.15
N GLY A 87 -11.20 1.49 -11.11
CA GLY A 87 -11.33 0.66 -9.91
C GLY A 87 -10.94 -0.80 -10.11
N ARG A 88 -10.25 -1.13 -11.22
CA ARG A 88 -9.83 -2.51 -11.49
C ARG A 88 -8.49 -2.78 -10.84
N ARG A 89 -8.40 -3.87 -10.09
CA ARG A 89 -7.14 -4.31 -9.48
C ARG A 89 -6.11 -4.61 -10.56
N ARG A 90 -4.90 -4.07 -10.38
CA ARG A 90 -3.74 -4.28 -11.25
C ARG A 90 -2.64 -4.99 -10.48
N ASN A 91 -1.83 -5.78 -11.19
CA ASN A 91 -0.63 -6.37 -10.62
C ASN A 91 0.45 -5.27 -10.56
N PRO A 92 0.96 -4.91 -9.36
CA PRO A 92 1.99 -3.87 -9.23
C PRO A 92 3.24 -4.14 -10.08
N ARG A 93 3.64 -5.42 -10.20
CA ARG A 93 4.81 -5.80 -11.03
C ARG A 93 4.66 -5.50 -12.52
N LEU A 94 3.43 -5.27 -12.99
CA LEU A 94 3.12 -4.93 -14.38
C LEU A 94 2.75 -3.45 -14.56
N ALA A 95 2.65 -2.69 -13.46
CA ALA A 95 2.21 -1.30 -13.45
C ALA A 95 3.33 -0.30 -13.09
N GLY A 96 4.46 -0.81 -12.59
CA GLY A 96 5.62 -0.03 -12.17
C GLY A 96 5.69 0.05 -10.66
#